data_AF-A0A1G5TPD5-F1
#
_entry.id   AF-A0A1G5TPD5-F1
#
_cell.length_a   1.000
_cell.length_b   1.000
_cell.length_c   1.000
_cell.angle_alpha   90.00
_cell.angle_beta   90.00
_cell.angle_gamma   90.00
#
_symmetry.space_group_name_H-M   'P 1'
#
loop_
_entity.id
_entity.type
_entity.pdbx_description
1 polymer ?
#
loop_
_entity_poly.entity_id
_entity_poly.type
_entity_poly.pdbx_seq_one_letter_code
_entity_poly.pdbx_strand_id
1 'polypeptide(L)' 'MKSAPFALLAVLIGAVPAYAETGADRAACTPDVMRLCAAQIPNAGAITLCLRDKRVSLSNACRTVVDRSDRSARDIANRR' A
#
# COMPACT_ATOMS: atom_id res chain seq x y z
N MET A 1 -39.89 -25.49 32.46
CA MET A 1 -38.70 -26.27 32.84
C MET A 1 -38.15 -26.85 31.53
N LYS A 2 -36.95 -26.61 31.00
CA LYS A 2 -35.66 -26.23 31.57
C LYS A 2 -34.79 -25.53 30.47
N SER A 3 -33.92 -24.63 30.89
CA SER A 3 -33.09 -23.69 30.13
C SER A 3 -31.83 -24.29 29.44
N ALA A 4 -31.44 -23.67 28.30
CA ALA A 4 -30.12 -23.35 27.69
C ALA A 4 -28.89 -24.31 27.84
N PRO A 5 -27.97 -24.42 26.84
CA PRO A 5 -26.98 -23.36 26.60
C PRO A 5 -26.54 -23.13 25.14
N PHE A 6 -25.92 -21.97 24.94
CA PHE A 6 -25.23 -21.47 23.74
C PHE A 6 -24.22 -22.47 23.16
N ALA A 7 -24.37 -22.85 21.89
CA ALA A 7 -23.30 -23.49 21.12
C ALA A 7 -22.65 -22.47 20.17
N LEU A 8 -21.61 -21.85 20.71
CA LEU A 8 -20.46 -21.20 20.08
C LEU A 8 -20.49 -21.00 18.55
N LEU A 9 -20.70 -19.75 18.12
CA LEU A 9 -20.41 -19.25 16.78
C LEU A 9 -18.89 -19.03 16.66
N ALA A 10 -18.15 -19.93 16.00
CA ALA A 10 -16.73 -19.73 15.73
C ALA A 10 -16.53 -18.97 14.40
N VAL A 11 -16.49 -17.65 14.46
CA VAL A 11 -16.10 -16.80 13.31
C VAL A 11 -14.58 -16.78 13.21
N LEU A 12 -14.04 -17.48 12.20
CA LEU A 12 -12.64 -17.40 11.81
C LEU A 12 -12.39 -16.09 11.03
N ILE A 13 -12.18 -15.01 11.77
CA ILE A 13 -11.65 -13.74 11.27
C ILE A 13 -10.16 -13.90 10.90
N GLY A 14 -9.90 -14.09 9.61
CA GLY A 14 -8.54 -13.99 9.06
C GLY A 14 -8.05 -12.54 9.10
N ALA A 15 -6.98 -12.29 9.86
CA ALA A 15 -6.32 -10.99 9.90
C ALA A 15 -5.67 -10.71 8.53
N VAL A 16 -6.29 -9.83 7.74
CA VAL A 16 -5.67 -9.28 6.54
C VAL A 16 -4.66 -8.23 7.01
N PRO A 17 -3.36 -8.32 6.70
CA PRO A 17 -2.44 -7.26 7.05
C PRO A 17 -2.79 -6.06 6.16
N ALA A 18 -3.40 -5.04 6.76
CA ALA A 18 -3.51 -3.74 6.12
C ALA A 18 -2.10 -3.12 6.14
N TYR A 19 -1.37 -3.23 5.03
CA TYR A 19 -0.13 -2.49 4.84
C TYR A 19 -0.49 -1.00 4.78
N ALA A 20 -0.51 -0.34 5.94
CA ALA A 20 -0.46 1.11 6.00
C ALA A 20 0.88 1.51 5.39
N GLU A 21 0.87 2.26 4.29
CA GLU A 21 2.07 2.89 3.75
C GLU A 21 2.77 3.60 4.91
N THR A 22 3.93 3.07 5.30
CA THR A 22 4.56 3.52 6.54
C THR A 22 5.12 4.93 6.29
N GLY A 23 5.19 5.77 7.33
CA GLY A 23 5.85 7.08 7.19
C GLY A 23 7.29 6.97 6.66
N ALA A 24 7.94 5.83 6.91
CA ALA A 24 9.25 5.49 6.37
C ALA A 24 9.24 5.26 4.85
N ASP A 25 8.21 4.61 4.29
CA ASP A 25 8.06 4.42 2.84
C ASP A 25 7.89 5.76 2.13
N ARG A 26 7.09 6.67 2.70
CA ARG A 26 6.91 8.02 2.17
C ARG A 26 8.20 8.85 2.27
N ALA A 27 8.93 8.74 3.36
CA ALA A 27 10.23 9.41 3.52
C ALA A 27 11.24 8.93 2.47
N ALA A 28 11.27 7.63 2.17
CA ALA A 28 12.14 7.06 1.15
C ALA A 28 11.88 7.64 -0.26
N CYS A 29 10.62 7.93 -0.59
CA CYS A 29 10.24 8.50 -1.89
C CYS A 29 10.27 10.03 -1.94
N THR A 30 10.31 10.73 -0.79
CA THR A 30 10.30 12.20 -0.75
C THR A 30 11.40 12.86 -1.61
N PRO A 31 12.69 12.45 -1.56
CA PRO A 31 13.71 13.07 -2.40
C PRO A 31 13.48 12.84 -3.91
N ASP A 32 12.96 11.67 -4.29
CA ASP A 32 12.62 11.37 -5.68
C ASP A 32 11.42 12.17 -6.16
N VAL A 33 10.39 12.33 -5.33
CA VAL A 33 9.23 13.18 -5.64
C VAL A 33 9.67 14.61 -5.88
N MET A 34 10.48 15.19 -4.99
CA MET A 34 10.92 16.57 -5.12
C MET A 34 11.81 16.80 -6.34
N ARG A 35 12.58 15.78 -6.77
CA ARG A 35 13.48 15.90 -7.93
C ARG A 35 12.79 15.61 -9.26
N LEU A 36 11.89 14.64 -9.31
CA LEU A 36 11.31 14.10 -10.54
C LEU A 36 9.84 14.46 -10.75
N CYS A 37 9.09 14.64 -9.65
CA CYS A 37 7.62 14.72 -9.64
C CYS A 37 7.09 15.93 -8.85
N ALA A 38 7.88 17.01 -8.72
CA ALA A 38 7.49 18.18 -7.94
C ALA A 38 6.26 18.88 -8.52
N ALA A 39 6.06 18.82 -9.84
CA ALA A 39 4.92 19.43 -10.53
C ALA A 39 3.58 18.77 -10.17
N GLN A 40 3.60 17.58 -9.58
CA GLN A 40 2.42 16.81 -9.20
C GLN A 40 1.98 17.10 -7.77
N ILE A 41 2.77 17.81 -6.97
CA ILE A 41 2.40 18.23 -5.61
C ILE A 41 1.24 19.24 -5.70
N PRO A 42 0.19 19.12 -4.87
CA PRO A 42 0.03 18.19 -3.72
C PRO A 42 -0.75 16.91 -4.04
N ASN A 43 -1.00 16.57 -5.30
CA ASN A 43 -1.82 15.44 -5.69
C ASN A 43 -1.07 14.11 -5.53
N ALA A 44 -1.37 13.39 -4.44
CA ALA A 44 -0.76 12.09 -4.13
C ALA A 44 -0.98 11.03 -5.22
N GLY A 45 -2.14 11.03 -5.89
CA GLY A 45 -2.42 10.11 -6.99
C GLY A 45 -1.53 10.39 -8.20
N ALA A 46 -1.41 11.66 -8.60
CA ALA A 46 -0.54 12.08 -9.69
C ALA A 46 0.94 11.84 -9.37
N ILE A 47 1.36 12.04 -8.12
CA ILE A 47 2.72 11.69 -7.66
C ILE A 47 2.97 10.19 -7.81
N THR A 48 2.03 9.35 -7.39
CA THR A 48 2.16 7.89 -7.51
C THR A 48 2.31 7.46 -8.97
N LEU A 49 1.52 8.04 -9.87
CA LEU A 49 1.63 7.79 -11.31
C LEU A 49 2.98 8.26 -11.88
N CYS A 50 3.45 9.45 -11.48
CA CYS A 50 4.73 9.97 -11.90
C CYS A 50 5.90 9.09 -11.41
N LEU A 51 5.87 8.62 -10.16
CA LEU A 51 6.89 7.71 -9.62
C LEU A 51 6.93 6.39 -10.40
N ARG A 52 5.77 5.85 -10.77
CA ARG A 52 5.66 4.65 -11.62
C ARG A 52 6.24 4.88 -13.02
N ASP A 53 5.96 6.02 -13.65
CA ASP A 53 6.53 6.41 -14.95
C ASP A 53 8.06 6.55 -14.87
N LYS A 54 8.55 7.21 -13.81
CA LYS A 54 9.97 7.47 -13.59
C LYS A 54 10.69 6.36 -12.84
N ARG A 55 10.16 5.15 -12.80
CA ARG A 55 10.68 4.00 -12.01
C ARG A 55 12.18 3.76 -12.22
N VAL A 56 12.67 3.89 -13.45
CA VAL A 56 14.09 3.70 -13.81
C VAL A 56 15.01 4.79 -13.25
N SER A 57 14.47 5.97 -12.95
CA SER A 57 15.19 7.13 -12.41
C SER A 57 15.07 7.28 -10.90
N LEU A 58 14.23 6.47 -10.24
CA LEU A 58 14.08 6.45 -8.79
C LEU A 58 15.32 5.93 -8.08
N SER A 59 15.53 6.38 -6.85
CA SER A 59 16.44 5.74 -5.91
C SER A 59 16.03 4.29 -5.63
N ASN A 60 17.00 3.46 -5.21
CA ASN A 60 16.73 2.05 -4.90
C ASN A 60 15.70 1.89 -3.77
N ALA A 61 15.73 2.79 -2.79
CA ALA A 61 14.80 2.80 -1.66
C ALA A 61 13.36 3.06 -2.14
N CYS A 62 13.14 4.13 -2.91
CA CYS A 62 11.80 4.44 -3.42
C CYS A 62 11.29 3.41 -4.42
N ARG A 63 12.17 2.88 -5.29
CA ARG A 63 11.79 1.81 -6.23
C ARG A 63 11.27 0.57 -5.49
N THR A 64 11.91 0.18 -4.39
CA THR A 64 11.47 -0.95 -3.57
C THR A 64 10.09 -0.71 -2.94
N VAL A 65 9.77 0.53 -2.56
CA VAL A 65 8.43 0.91 -2.08
C VAL A 65 7.42 0.76 -3.21
N VAL A 66 7.66 1.43 -4.35
CA VAL A 66 6.74 1.40 -5.50
C VAL A 66 6.49 -0.03 -5.99
N ASP A 67 7.53 -0.87 -6.08
CA ASP A 67 7.40 -2.27 -6.50
C ASP A 67 6.55 -3.09 -5.54
N ARG A 68 6.71 -2.88 -4.23
CA ARG A 68 5.89 -3.54 -3.21
C ARG A 68 4.43 -3.08 -3.31
N SER A 69 4.19 -1.78 -3.48
CA SER A 69 2.84 -1.23 -3.60
C SER A 69 2.15 -1.70 -4.91
N ASP A 70 2.90 -1.83 -6.00
CA ASP A 70 2.43 -2.38 -7.28
C ASP A 70 2.07 -3.86 -7.16
N ARG A 71 2.89 -4.66 -6.48
CA ARG A 71 2.60 -6.07 -6.22
C ARG A 71 1.35 -6.23 -5.35
N SER A 72 1.25 -5.47 -4.27
CA SER A 72 0.08 -5.48 -3.39
C SER A 72 -1.21 -5.16 -4.15
N ALA A 73 -1.19 -4.13 -5.01
CA ALA A 73 -2.33 -3.77 -5.84
C ALA A 73 -2.74 -4.91 -6.80
N ARG A 74 -1.77 -5.62 -7.38
CA ARG A 74 -2.01 -6.78 -8.25
C ARG A 74 -2.59 -7.96 -7.49
N ASP A 75 -2.09 -8.24 -6.29
CA ASP A 75 -2.59 -9.33 -5.44
C ASP A 75 -4.04 -9.09 -4.98
N ILE A 76 -4.43 -7.81 -4.81
CA ILE A 76 -5.83 -7.42 -4.55
C ILE A 76 -6.68 -7.59 -5.81
N ALA A 77 -6.18 -7.15 -6.97
CA ALA A 77 -6.89 -7.27 -8.23
C ALA A 77 -7.14 -8.74 -8.63
N ASN A 78 -6.15 -9.62 -8.39
CA ASN A 78 -6.26 -11.06 -8.68
C ASN A 78 -7.16 -11.81 -7.68
N ARG A 79 -7.51 -11.20 -6.55
CA ARG A 79 -8.47 -11.76 -5.58
C ARG A 79 -9.91 -11.35 -5.85
N ARG A 80 -10.16 -10.46 -6.82
CA ARG A 80 -11.50 -10.16 -7.35
C ARG A 80 -11.79 -11.04 -8.55
#